data_AF-Q6A1D9-F1
#
_entry.id   AF-Q6A1D9-F1
#
_cell.length_a   1.000
_cell.length_b   1.000
_cell.length_c   1.000
_cell.angle_alpha   90.00
_cell.angle_beta   90.00
_cell.angle_gamma   90.00
#
_symmetry.space_group_name_H-M   'P 1'
#
loop_
_entity.id
_entity.type
_entity.pdbx_description
1 polymer ?
#
loop_
_entity_poly.entity_id
_entity_poly.type
_entity_poly.pdbx_seq_one_letter_code
_entity_poly.pdbx_strand_id
1 'polypeptide(L)'
;AISQKSVRSCLTKAQPSKDVKKLPVILWWQPNMFPHVSKSENEMVEVSCPNSGVKCMATQNRTLLQQEANDLLTIMHYGTDFRAYEVPLPRKANHLWALLHEESPQNNFLLCNKDALQLFNFSSTFKRNSDFPLTTQHFPSLEYLTSRKPVSIEEKNKLRKQGLAPIVYLQSHCDVPSDRDRYIYHLMGNISVDSYGACLNNKDFPNPSLGDTSKMQSEELLDFLAQYKFHIAFENAICNDYITEKFTRPLHVGSVPIYKGSPTARDWAPDHGSVIMADDFESPESLAEYLNYLDQNDDAYLKYLSYKNTKYVENQHLAKTLSSRKWSLDGEDSDNFVGAYECYVCEEMHKMESKIKQGVKLTPRTIPLEHMDCPPPQPSLGDISDVPPNHHLHNWVSDYWQNLDQAVALREMMTEGATDPESLWTYIERRYQAGLGAMEHTEL
;
A
#
# COMPACT_ATOMS: atom_id res chain seq x y z
N ALA A 1 -5.42 6.83 16.30
CA ALA A 1 -6.48 7.52 17.08
C ALA A 1 -6.08 8.98 17.27
N ILE A 2 -6.54 9.88 16.39
CA ILE A 2 -6.19 11.30 16.46
C ILE A 2 -7.28 12.04 17.23
N SER A 3 -6.83 12.72 18.28
CA SER A 3 -7.63 13.43 19.27
C SER A 3 -8.33 14.65 18.64
N GLN A 4 -9.65 14.68 18.75
CA GLN A 4 -10.45 15.89 18.55
C GLN A 4 -10.05 16.95 19.58
N LYS A 5 -9.53 18.10 19.14
CA LYS A 5 -9.85 19.40 19.75
C LYS A 5 -9.35 20.60 18.94
N SER A 6 -10.30 21.51 18.76
CA SER A 6 -10.15 22.97 18.56
C SER A 6 -10.02 23.49 17.13
N VAL A 7 -11.16 23.82 16.51
CA VAL A 7 -11.27 25.05 15.70
C VAL A 7 -12.62 25.73 15.96
N ARG A 8 -12.57 26.97 16.47
CA ARG A 8 -13.70 27.88 16.61
C ARG A 8 -13.78 28.81 15.39
N SER A 9 -14.94 28.75 14.73
CA SER A 9 -15.66 29.84 14.05
C SER A 9 -14.99 30.62 12.91
N CYS A 10 -15.53 30.45 11.70
CA CYS A 10 -15.95 31.54 10.82
C CYS A 10 -17.13 31.05 9.97
N LEU A 11 -18.36 31.32 10.45
CA LEU A 11 -19.59 31.12 9.67
C LEU A 11 -19.85 32.38 8.85
N THR A 12 -19.51 32.36 7.56
CA THR A 12 -20.12 33.27 6.59
C THR A 12 -21.26 32.53 5.90
N LYS A 13 -22.49 32.90 6.23
CA LYS A 13 -23.69 32.49 5.49
C LYS A 13 -23.64 33.13 4.10
N ALA A 14 -23.22 32.36 3.09
CA ALA A 14 -23.49 32.70 1.70
C ALA A 14 -24.78 31.99 1.27
N GLN A 15 -25.80 32.76 0.88
CA GLN A 15 -26.95 32.22 0.15
C GLN A 15 -26.48 31.67 -1.20
N PRO A 16 -27.07 30.57 -1.71
CA PRO A 16 -26.65 29.98 -2.97
C PRO A 16 -27.00 30.92 -4.12
N SER A 17 -25.98 31.42 -4.81
CA SER A 17 -26.16 32.16 -6.06
C SER A 17 -26.69 31.22 -7.14
N LYS A 18 -27.66 31.70 -7.92
CA LYS A 18 -28.40 30.94 -8.94
C LYS A 18 -27.60 30.63 -10.22
N ASP A 19 -26.26 30.64 -10.17
CA ASP A 19 -25.37 30.37 -11.30
C ASP A 19 -24.26 29.36 -10.96
N VAL A 20 -24.55 28.36 -10.12
CA VAL A 20 -23.69 27.19 -9.99
C VAL A 20 -23.89 26.32 -11.23
N LYS A 21 -22.99 26.46 -12.22
CA LYS A 21 -22.76 25.38 -13.20
C LYS A 21 -22.62 24.08 -12.41
N LYS A 22 -23.45 23.09 -12.71
CA LYS A 22 -23.48 21.80 -12.00
C LYS A 22 -22.05 21.22 -11.98
N LEU A 23 -21.42 21.21 -10.82
CA LEU A 23 -20.06 20.73 -10.66
C LEU A 23 -20.01 19.20 -10.85
N PRO A 24 -18.90 18.64 -11.35
CA PRO A 24 -18.74 17.19 -11.43
C PRO A 24 -18.84 16.57 -10.03
N VAL A 25 -19.40 15.36 -9.95
CA VAL A 25 -19.66 14.67 -8.68
C VAL A 25 -18.76 13.45 -8.51
N ILE A 26 -18.12 13.36 -7.35
CA ILE A 26 -17.36 12.20 -6.87
C ILE A 26 -18.21 11.51 -5.78
N LEU A 27 -18.63 10.27 -6.06
CA LEU A 27 -19.34 9.41 -5.12
C LEU A 27 -18.35 8.46 -4.47
N TRP A 28 -18.13 8.58 -3.16
CA TRP A 28 -17.35 7.60 -2.41
C TRP A 28 -18.19 6.36 -2.11
N TRP A 29 -17.79 5.23 -2.67
CA TRP A 29 -18.55 3.99 -2.55
C TRP A 29 -18.45 3.39 -1.14
N GLN A 30 -17.23 3.35 -0.59
CA GLN A 30 -16.99 2.91 0.78
C GLN A 30 -17.05 4.10 1.74
N PRO A 31 -18.00 4.13 2.70
CA PRO A 31 -18.23 5.32 3.51
C PRO A 31 -17.10 5.62 4.49
N ASN A 32 -16.39 4.59 4.98
CA ASN A 32 -15.30 4.74 5.96
C ASN A 32 -14.11 5.56 5.45
N MET A 33 -13.97 5.67 4.12
CA MET A 33 -12.87 6.39 3.47
C MET A 33 -13.27 7.76 2.96
N PHE A 34 -14.50 8.23 3.25
CA PHE A 34 -14.92 9.57 2.89
C PHE A 34 -14.15 10.61 3.72
N PRO A 35 -13.31 11.46 3.09
CA PRO A 35 -12.35 12.29 3.83
C PRO A 35 -12.97 13.58 4.38
N HIS A 36 -14.29 13.78 4.22
CA HIS A 36 -14.95 15.03 4.56
C HIS A 36 -15.90 14.89 5.75
N VAL A 37 -15.97 15.93 6.58
CA VAL A 37 -16.97 16.02 7.64
C VAL A 37 -18.32 16.39 7.04
N SER A 38 -19.24 15.43 6.97
CA SER A 38 -20.64 15.65 6.62
C SER A 38 -21.54 15.59 7.86
N LYS A 39 -22.65 16.35 7.85
CA LYS A 39 -23.68 16.31 8.89
C LYS A 39 -24.72 15.21 8.62
N SER A 40 -24.75 14.68 7.40
CA SER A 40 -25.61 13.58 6.98
C SER A 40 -25.07 12.91 5.71
N GLU A 41 -25.41 11.65 5.48
CA GLU A 41 -25.04 10.87 4.29
C GLU A 41 -25.56 11.47 2.97
N ASN A 42 -26.60 12.31 3.05
CA ASN A 42 -27.22 12.99 1.91
C ASN A 42 -26.57 14.34 1.57
N GLU A 43 -25.66 14.83 2.42
CA GLU A 43 -24.96 16.09 2.18
C GLU A 43 -23.90 15.90 1.09
N MET A 44 -23.77 16.90 0.22
CA MET A 44 -22.65 17.00 -0.71
C MET A 44 -21.70 18.07 -0.20
N VAL A 45 -20.41 17.78 -0.24
CA VAL A 45 -19.34 18.68 0.19
C VAL A 45 -18.65 19.24 -1.06
N GLU A 46 -18.44 20.55 -1.11
CA GLU A 46 -17.65 21.16 -2.19
C GLU A 46 -16.16 20.89 -1.93
N VAL A 47 -15.52 20.19 -2.85
CA VAL A 47 -14.08 19.97 -2.88
C VAL A 47 -13.45 21.06 -3.73
N SER A 48 -12.59 21.87 -3.13
CA SER A 48 -11.81 22.90 -3.82
C SER A 48 -10.37 22.44 -3.97
N CYS A 49 -9.84 22.43 -5.19
CA CYS A 49 -8.48 22.01 -5.50
C CYS A 49 -7.58 23.22 -5.75
N PRO A 50 -6.79 23.68 -4.76
CA PRO A 50 -6.12 24.99 -4.82
C PRO A 50 -5.11 25.09 -5.97
N ASN A 51 -4.38 24.00 -6.24
CA ASN A 51 -3.32 23.96 -7.24
C ASN A 51 -3.83 24.15 -8.68
N SER A 52 -5.06 23.72 -8.96
CA SER A 52 -5.67 23.79 -10.30
C SER A 52 -6.84 24.79 -10.38
N GLY A 53 -7.38 25.23 -9.25
CA GLY A 53 -8.53 26.13 -9.16
C GLY A 53 -9.87 25.50 -9.53
N VAL A 54 -9.92 24.19 -9.79
CA VAL A 54 -11.16 23.47 -10.10
C VAL A 54 -11.92 23.09 -8.82
N LYS A 55 -13.22 22.83 -8.99
CA LYS A 55 -14.12 22.44 -7.91
C LYS A 55 -14.98 21.24 -8.31
N CYS A 56 -15.23 20.34 -7.37
CA CYS A 56 -16.14 19.21 -7.53
C CYS A 56 -17.05 19.08 -6.31
N MET A 57 -18.09 18.26 -6.41
CA MET A 57 -18.88 17.84 -5.24
C MET A 57 -18.48 16.43 -4.84
N ALA A 58 -18.25 16.19 -3.56
CA ALA A 58 -18.04 14.86 -3.00
C ALA A 58 -19.25 14.43 -2.15
N THR A 59 -19.63 13.17 -2.22
CA THR A 59 -20.79 12.64 -1.47
C THR A 59 -20.68 11.13 -1.26
N GLN A 60 -21.51 10.61 -0.36
CA GLN A 60 -21.72 9.18 -0.12
C GLN A 60 -23.14 8.73 -0.56
N ASN A 61 -23.95 9.66 -1.09
CA ASN A 61 -25.33 9.39 -1.44
C ASN A 61 -25.45 8.53 -2.69
N ARG A 62 -25.65 7.22 -2.50
CA ARG A 62 -25.75 6.23 -3.58
C ARG A 62 -26.99 6.40 -4.47
N THR A 63 -28.00 7.17 -4.05
CA THR A 63 -29.19 7.44 -4.90
C THR A 63 -28.85 8.15 -6.21
N LEU A 64 -27.67 8.79 -6.28
CA LEU A 64 -27.16 9.43 -7.50
C LEU A 64 -26.94 8.45 -8.65
N LEU A 65 -26.72 7.16 -8.38
CA LEU A 65 -26.58 6.14 -9.43
C LEU A 65 -27.83 6.05 -10.32
N GLN A 66 -29.01 6.30 -9.75
CA GLN A 66 -30.29 6.19 -10.46
C GLN A 66 -30.63 7.45 -11.24
N GLN A 67 -30.00 8.60 -10.93
CA GLN A 67 -30.30 9.85 -11.62
C GLN A 67 -29.90 9.76 -13.10
N GLU A 68 -30.81 10.17 -13.98
CA GLU A 68 -30.54 10.36 -15.40
C GLU A 68 -29.89 11.73 -15.61
N ALA A 69 -28.68 11.90 -15.06
CA ALA A 69 -27.86 13.06 -15.36
C ALA A 69 -26.96 12.75 -16.56
N ASN A 70 -26.89 13.66 -17.53
CA ASN A 70 -25.91 13.60 -18.62
C ASN A 70 -24.48 13.96 -18.15
N ASP A 71 -24.33 14.34 -16.89
CA ASP A 71 -23.06 14.76 -16.30
C ASP A 71 -22.20 13.55 -15.90
N LEU A 72 -20.89 13.74 -15.84
CA LEU A 72 -19.97 12.69 -15.39
C LEU A 72 -20.14 12.45 -13.89
N LEU A 73 -20.27 11.17 -13.51
CA LEU A 73 -20.23 10.71 -12.13
C LEU A 73 -19.00 9.82 -11.97
N THR A 74 -18.08 10.19 -11.07
CA THR A 74 -16.96 9.30 -10.72
C THR A 74 -17.24 8.61 -9.41
N ILE A 75 -17.16 7.28 -9.40
CA ILE A 75 -17.31 6.46 -8.21
C ILE A 75 -15.91 6.14 -7.69
N MET A 76 -15.59 6.67 -6.53
CA MET A 76 -14.33 6.44 -5.83
C MET A 76 -14.44 5.16 -4.99
N HIS A 77 -13.55 4.21 -5.25
CA HIS A 77 -13.48 2.94 -4.55
C HIS A 77 -12.21 2.86 -3.72
N TYR A 78 -12.36 2.43 -2.47
CA TYR A 78 -11.24 2.02 -1.64
C TYR A 78 -10.95 0.54 -1.83
N GLY A 79 -9.73 0.21 -2.25
CA GLY A 79 -9.38 -1.13 -2.71
C GLY A 79 -9.46 -2.20 -1.63
N THR A 80 -9.03 -1.90 -0.40
CA THR A 80 -9.08 -2.84 0.74
C THR A 80 -10.52 -3.31 1.02
N ASP A 81 -11.48 -2.41 0.86
CA ASP A 81 -12.90 -2.65 1.12
C ASP A 81 -13.71 -2.86 -0.18
N PHE A 82 -13.02 -3.04 -1.32
CA PHE A 82 -13.68 -3.34 -2.57
C PHE A 82 -14.16 -4.80 -2.59
N ARG A 83 -15.44 -5.01 -2.89
CA ARG A 83 -16.06 -6.34 -3.00
C ARG A 83 -16.77 -6.46 -4.33
N ALA A 84 -16.47 -7.53 -5.07
CA ALA A 84 -17.07 -7.77 -6.39
C ALA A 84 -18.59 -7.90 -6.34
N TYR A 85 -19.15 -8.44 -5.25
CA TYR A 85 -20.58 -8.62 -5.05
C TYR A 85 -21.29 -7.38 -4.46
N GLU A 86 -20.58 -6.26 -4.29
CA GLU A 86 -21.14 -4.98 -3.80
C GLU A 86 -20.92 -3.83 -4.79
N VAL A 87 -20.55 -4.11 -6.03
CA VAL A 87 -20.25 -3.07 -7.02
C VAL A 87 -21.50 -2.27 -7.43
N PRO A 88 -21.35 -1.00 -7.81
CA PRO A 88 -22.47 -0.14 -8.22
C PRO A 88 -22.97 -0.52 -9.63
N LEU A 89 -23.96 -1.40 -9.69
CA LEU A 89 -24.67 -1.80 -10.91
C LEU A 89 -26.08 -1.18 -11.00
N PRO A 90 -26.61 -0.97 -12.23
CA PRO A 90 -25.91 -1.08 -13.51
C PRO A 90 -24.91 0.06 -13.73
N ARG A 91 -23.75 -0.26 -14.32
CA ARG A 91 -22.75 0.75 -14.67
C ARG A 91 -23.17 1.49 -15.95
N LYS A 92 -23.56 2.77 -15.81
CA LYS A 92 -23.91 3.64 -16.95
C LYS A 92 -22.65 4.13 -17.66
N ALA A 93 -22.79 4.54 -18.93
CA ALA A 93 -21.67 5.00 -19.77
C ALA A 93 -20.97 6.28 -19.23
N ASN A 94 -21.67 7.09 -18.44
CA ASN A 94 -21.14 8.29 -17.79
C ASN A 94 -20.61 8.02 -16.36
N HIS A 95 -20.62 6.76 -15.89
CA HIS A 95 -20.01 6.36 -14.62
C HIS A 95 -18.54 6.01 -14.82
N LEU A 96 -17.66 6.87 -14.31
CA LEU A 96 -16.23 6.60 -14.18
C LEU A 96 -15.94 5.95 -12.84
N TRP A 97 -14.94 5.09 -12.76
CA TRP A 97 -14.50 4.46 -11.51
C TRP A 97 -13.06 4.87 -11.22
N ALA A 98 -12.79 5.28 -9.98
CA ALA A 98 -11.45 5.60 -9.49
C ALA A 98 -11.07 4.64 -8.37
N LEU A 99 -9.84 4.13 -8.39
CA LEU A 99 -9.31 3.24 -7.36
C LEU A 99 -8.33 3.97 -6.46
N LEU A 100 -8.50 3.89 -5.14
CA LEU A 100 -7.49 4.22 -4.14
C LEU A 100 -7.14 2.94 -3.38
N HIS A 101 -5.88 2.47 -3.46
CA HIS A 101 -5.44 1.26 -2.79
C HIS A 101 -3.94 1.30 -2.48
N GLU A 102 -3.62 1.87 -1.34
CA GLU A 102 -2.27 2.03 -0.81
C GLU A 102 -1.78 0.88 0.07
N GLU A 103 -2.70 -0.02 0.42
CA GLU A 103 -2.49 -1.11 1.35
C GLU A 103 -1.84 -2.34 0.71
N SER A 104 -1.47 -3.31 1.55
CA SER A 104 -0.91 -4.58 1.08
C SER A 104 -1.80 -5.27 0.05
N PRO A 105 -1.23 -5.86 -1.03
CA PRO A 105 -2.03 -6.63 -1.98
C PRO A 105 -2.71 -7.85 -1.34
N GLN A 106 -2.24 -8.31 -0.17
CA GLN A 106 -2.92 -9.35 0.61
C GLN A 106 -4.35 -8.99 0.98
N ASN A 107 -4.66 -7.69 1.09
CA ASN A 107 -5.96 -7.22 1.52
C ASN A 107 -6.99 -7.38 0.39
N ASN A 108 -6.56 -7.41 -0.87
CA ASN A 108 -7.45 -7.62 -2.00
C ASN A 108 -6.74 -8.11 -3.28
N PHE A 109 -6.55 -9.42 -3.40
CA PHE A 109 -5.96 -10.02 -4.61
C PHE A 109 -6.79 -9.82 -5.87
N LEU A 110 -8.09 -9.52 -5.78
CA LEU A 110 -8.91 -9.24 -6.96
C LEU A 110 -8.32 -8.09 -7.77
N LEU A 111 -7.80 -7.07 -7.08
CA LEU A 111 -7.17 -5.91 -7.72
C LEU A 111 -5.79 -6.22 -8.31
N CYS A 112 -5.23 -7.40 -8.06
CA CYS A 112 -4.01 -7.86 -8.74
C CYS A 112 -4.29 -8.45 -10.13
N ASN A 113 -5.57 -8.59 -10.49
CA ASN A 113 -6.01 -9.22 -11.73
C ASN A 113 -6.44 -8.18 -12.76
N LYS A 114 -6.06 -8.42 -14.02
CA LYS A 114 -6.30 -7.52 -15.15
C LYS A 114 -7.78 -7.23 -15.36
N ASP A 115 -8.64 -8.26 -15.30
CA ASP A 115 -10.07 -8.13 -15.57
C ASP A 115 -10.79 -7.19 -14.60
N ALA A 116 -10.36 -7.19 -13.33
CA ALA A 116 -10.83 -6.26 -12.33
C ALA A 116 -10.24 -4.86 -12.51
N LEU A 117 -8.92 -4.74 -12.69
CA LEU A 117 -8.26 -3.43 -12.85
C LEU A 117 -8.81 -2.66 -14.06
N GLN A 118 -9.09 -3.35 -15.15
CA GLN A 118 -9.66 -2.73 -16.35
C GLN A 118 -11.09 -2.19 -16.18
N LEU A 119 -11.70 -2.34 -15.00
CA LEU A 119 -12.93 -1.66 -14.65
C LEU A 119 -12.68 -0.20 -14.22
N PHE A 120 -11.48 0.13 -13.75
CA PHE A 120 -11.17 1.48 -13.28
C PHE A 120 -10.64 2.38 -14.39
N ASN A 121 -10.96 3.67 -14.28
CA ASN A 121 -10.52 4.73 -15.20
C ASN A 121 -9.31 5.51 -14.64
N PHE A 122 -9.18 5.55 -13.32
CA PHE A 122 -8.10 6.20 -12.59
C PHE A 122 -7.61 5.31 -11.45
N SER A 123 -6.32 5.36 -11.13
CA SER A 123 -5.75 4.61 -10.00
C SER A 123 -4.77 5.41 -9.16
N SER A 124 -4.82 5.18 -7.85
CA SER A 124 -3.82 5.59 -6.89
C SER A 124 -3.44 4.40 -6.02
N THR A 125 -2.27 3.84 -6.25
CA THR A 125 -1.78 2.65 -5.54
C THR A 125 -0.30 2.80 -5.20
N PHE A 126 0.28 1.81 -4.50
CA PHE A 126 1.73 1.80 -4.24
C PHE A 126 2.60 1.65 -5.51
N LYS A 127 2.03 1.25 -6.66
CA LYS A 127 2.76 1.10 -7.92
C LYS A 127 3.19 2.45 -8.50
N ARG A 128 4.45 2.55 -8.95
CA ARG A 128 4.99 3.79 -9.52
C ARG A 128 4.34 4.21 -10.85
N ASN A 129 3.70 3.26 -11.52
CA ASN A 129 3.02 3.46 -12.79
C ASN A 129 1.58 3.96 -12.64
N SER A 130 1.02 3.96 -11.42
CA SER A 130 -0.31 4.50 -11.16
C SER A 130 -0.48 5.92 -11.70
N ASP A 131 -1.70 6.27 -12.11
CA ASP A 131 -2.08 7.64 -12.47
C ASP A 131 -1.64 8.68 -11.43
N PHE A 132 -1.79 8.29 -10.16
CA PHE A 132 -1.37 9.05 -9.01
C PHE A 132 -0.59 8.13 -8.05
N PRO A 133 0.75 8.03 -8.15
CA PRO A 133 1.51 7.01 -7.44
C PRO A 133 1.70 7.35 -5.95
N LEU A 134 1.55 6.34 -5.10
CA LEU A 134 1.79 6.38 -3.65
C LEU A 134 3.04 5.59 -3.22
N THR A 135 3.91 5.23 -4.17
CA THR A 135 5.12 4.41 -3.94
C THR A 135 6.01 4.93 -2.80
N THR A 136 6.04 6.24 -2.60
CA THR A 136 6.86 6.87 -1.55
C THR A 136 6.10 7.19 -0.26
N GLN A 137 4.92 6.60 0.00
CA GLN A 137 4.10 6.95 1.17
C GLN A 137 4.79 6.67 2.50
N HIS A 138 5.71 5.72 2.54
CA HIS A 138 6.48 5.41 3.75
C HIS A 138 7.82 6.15 3.81
N PHE A 139 8.04 7.13 2.92
CA PHE A 139 9.20 8.03 2.90
C PHE A 139 8.73 9.46 3.22
N PRO A 140 8.73 9.87 4.50
CA PRO A 140 8.27 11.20 4.89
C PRO A 140 9.03 12.33 4.19
N SER A 141 10.37 12.27 4.18
CA SER A 141 11.24 13.22 3.49
C SER A 141 12.63 12.63 3.29
N LEU A 142 13.49 13.29 2.50
CA LEU A 142 14.91 12.94 2.45
C LEU A 142 15.59 13.16 3.80
N GLU A 143 15.16 14.20 4.53
CA GLU A 143 15.69 14.52 5.86
C GLU A 143 15.31 13.47 6.90
N TYR A 144 14.17 12.79 6.76
CA TYR A 144 13.83 11.63 7.60
C TYR A 144 14.89 10.54 7.49
N LEU A 145 15.48 10.31 6.32
CA LEU A 145 16.52 9.30 6.14
C LEU A 145 17.88 9.71 6.74
N THR A 146 18.21 11.01 6.77
CA THR A 146 19.56 11.48 7.11
C THR A 146 19.69 12.18 8.47
N SER A 147 18.61 12.77 9.00
CA SER A 147 18.66 13.64 10.18
C SER A 147 18.94 12.90 11.49
N ARG A 148 18.38 11.70 11.67
CA ARG A 148 18.60 10.89 12.87
C ARG A 148 19.99 10.27 12.85
N LYS A 149 20.77 10.62 13.88
CA LYS A 149 22.09 10.04 14.11
C LYS A 149 21.96 8.58 14.55
N PRO A 150 22.73 7.65 13.95
CA PRO A 150 22.77 6.27 14.41
C PRO A 150 23.36 6.18 15.83
N VAL A 151 22.94 5.17 16.60
CA VAL A 151 23.68 4.74 17.79
C VAL A 151 25.10 4.36 17.38
N SER A 152 26.10 4.80 18.14
CA SER A 152 27.51 4.58 17.79
C SER A 152 27.85 3.09 17.78
N ILE A 153 28.79 2.69 16.92
CA ILE A 153 29.16 1.29 16.77
C ILE A 153 29.73 0.70 18.07
N GLU A 154 30.41 1.52 18.89
CA GLU A 154 30.93 1.13 20.18
C GLU A 154 29.82 0.77 21.16
N GLU A 155 28.73 1.55 21.19
CA GLU A 155 27.57 1.24 22.04
C GLU A 155 26.82 0.00 21.53
N LYS A 156 26.61 -0.14 20.21
CA LYS A 156 26.02 -1.36 19.64
C LYS A 156 26.85 -2.61 20.00
N ASN A 157 28.17 -2.53 19.88
CA ASN A 157 29.09 -3.62 20.24
C ASN A 157 29.10 -3.92 21.74
N LYS A 158 28.93 -2.91 22.59
CA LYS A 158 28.77 -3.09 24.04
C LYS A 158 27.47 -3.83 24.37
N LEU A 159 26.34 -3.43 23.78
CA LEU A 159 25.05 -4.11 23.96
C LEU A 159 25.09 -5.54 23.44
N ARG A 160 25.74 -5.76 22.29
CA ARG A 160 26.00 -7.10 21.74
C ARG A 160 26.72 -8.01 22.74
N LYS A 161 27.77 -7.50 23.41
CA LYS A 161 28.50 -8.22 24.47
C LYS A 161 27.66 -8.46 25.74
N GLN A 162 26.63 -7.66 25.98
CA GLN A 162 25.69 -7.82 27.08
C GLN A 162 24.55 -8.81 26.77
N GLY A 163 24.55 -9.41 25.58
CA GLY A 163 23.60 -10.45 25.20
C GLY A 163 22.48 -10.01 24.27
N LEU A 164 22.51 -8.76 23.79
CA LEU A 164 21.63 -8.32 22.69
C LEU A 164 21.97 -9.11 21.41
N ALA A 165 20.98 -9.57 20.66
CA ALA A 165 21.22 -10.15 19.34
C ALA A 165 21.70 -9.08 18.35
N PRO A 166 22.42 -9.46 17.27
CA PRO A 166 22.77 -8.52 16.21
C PRO A 166 21.55 -8.07 15.39
N ILE A 167 20.50 -8.89 15.35
CA ILE A 167 19.32 -8.72 14.50
C ILE A 167 18.06 -8.60 15.36
N VAL A 168 17.19 -7.65 15.04
CA VAL A 168 15.82 -7.57 15.57
C VAL A 168 14.78 -7.96 14.52
N TYR A 169 13.78 -8.73 14.95
CA TYR A 169 12.55 -9.00 14.21
C TYR A 169 11.37 -8.45 15.02
N LEU A 170 10.60 -7.52 14.45
CA LEU A 170 9.45 -6.91 15.11
C LEU A 170 8.20 -7.06 14.23
N GLN A 171 7.41 -8.11 14.44
CA GLN A 171 6.20 -8.37 13.66
C GLN A 171 5.07 -8.96 14.50
N SER A 172 3.84 -8.52 14.24
CA SER A 172 2.63 -9.01 14.92
C SER A 172 1.57 -9.58 13.97
N HIS A 173 1.80 -9.51 12.66
CA HIS A 173 0.95 -10.12 11.65
C HIS A 173 1.71 -11.30 11.04
N CYS A 174 1.36 -12.49 11.49
CA CYS A 174 2.03 -13.74 11.12
C CYS A 174 1.21 -14.45 10.04
N ASP A 175 1.74 -15.55 9.50
CA ASP A 175 1.03 -16.38 8.52
C ASP A 175 0.59 -15.57 7.29
N VAL A 176 1.53 -14.82 6.72
CA VAL A 176 1.30 -13.86 5.64
C VAL A 176 1.66 -14.43 4.26
N PRO A 177 1.14 -13.87 3.15
CA PRO A 177 1.40 -14.37 1.79
C PRO A 177 2.87 -14.43 1.37
N SER A 178 3.74 -13.60 1.95
CA SER A 178 5.19 -13.64 1.68
C SER A 178 5.91 -14.81 2.33
N ASP A 179 5.22 -15.60 3.16
CA ASP A 179 5.77 -16.75 3.88
C ASP A 179 7.04 -16.41 4.70
N ARG A 180 7.13 -15.15 5.14
CA ARG A 180 8.33 -14.59 5.78
C ARG A 180 8.71 -15.32 7.07
N ASP A 181 7.75 -15.74 7.87
CA ASP A 181 8.00 -16.34 9.19
C ASP A 181 8.77 -17.64 9.04
N ARG A 182 8.51 -18.42 7.98
CA ARG A 182 9.27 -19.63 7.69
C ARG A 182 10.73 -19.32 7.35
N TYR A 183 10.98 -18.32 6.50
CA TYR A 183 12.35 -17.87 6.21
C TYR A 183 13.09 -17.46 7.48
N ILE A 184 12.44 -16.65 8.33
CA ILE A 184 13.05 -16.16 9.57
C ILE A 184 13.28 -17.30 10.57
N TYR A 185 12.38 -18.28 10.66
CA TYR A 185 12.60 -19.47 11.50
C TYR A 185 13.88 -20.22 11.13
N HIS A 186 14.16 -20.41 9.83
CA HIS A 186 15.40 -21.01 9.37
C HIS A 186 16.62 -20.11 9.61
N LEU A 187 16.48 -18.79 9.43
CA LEU A 187 17.55 -17.84 9.74
C LEU A 187 17.94 -17.88 11.23
N MET A 188 16.95 -17.97 12.13
CA MET A 188 17.15 -18.07 13.58
C MET A 188 17.94 -19.30 14.02
N GLY A 189 17.94 -20.36 13.21
CA GLY A 189 18.78 -21.55 13.44
C GLY A 189 20.28 -21.30 13.19
N ASN A 190 20.61 -20.25 12.43
CA ASN A 190 21.96 -19.97 11.94
C ASN A 190 22.60 -18.70 12.53
N ILE A 191 21.78 -17.76 13.03
CA ILE A 191 22.23 -16.53 13.69
C ILE A 191 21.20 -16.10 14.75
N SER A 192 21.68 -15.49 15.85
CA SER A 192 20.78 -14.99 16.90
C SER A 192 19.92 -13.85 16.38
N VAL A 193 18.60 -13.96 16.58
CA VAL A 193 17.61 -12.92 16.31
C VAL A 193 16.76 -12.73 17.55
N ASP A 194 16.62 -11.47 17.98
CA ASP A 194 15.66 -11.09 19.02
C ASP A 194 14.33 -10.77 18.35
N SER A 195 13.33 -11.61 18.58
CA SER A 195 12.00 -11.52 17.99
C SER A 195 10.97 -11.02 19.00
N TYR A 196 10.39 -9.87 18.68
CA TYR A 196 9.34 -9.18 19.44
C TYR A 196 8.05 -9.09 18.62
N GLY A 197 6.93 -8.89 19.32
CA GLY A 197 5.60 -8.97 18.72
C GLY A 197 5.05 -10.40 18.76
N ALA A 198 4.05 -10.71 17.95
CA ALA A 198 3.39 -12.01 17.99
C ALA A 198 4.15 -13.12 17.25
N CYS A 199 4.93 -12.78 16.23
CA CYS A 199 5.54 -13.76 15.33
C CYS A 199 6.89 -14.25 15.87
N LEU A 200 7.09 -15.58 15.91
CA LEU A 200 8.32 -16.23 16.38
C LEU A 200 8.83 -15.68 17.74
N ASN A 201 7.92 -15.19 18.58
CA ASN A 201 8.20 -14.42 19.79
C ASN A 201 9.14 -15.18 20.74
N ASN A 202 10.40 -14.76 20.82
CA ASN A 202 11.42 -15.36 21.70
C ASN A 202 11.97 -14.36 22.73
N LYS A 203 11.48 -13.11 22.70
CA LYS A 203 11.81 -12.05 23.65
C LYS A 203 10.55 -11.29 24.06
N ASP A 204 10.51 -10.94 25.34
CA ASP A 204 9.57 -9.98 25.89
C ASP A 204 10.11 -8.56 25.72
N PHE A 205 9.21 -7.60 25.44
CA PHE A 205 9.58 -6.20 25.44
C PHE A 205 10.09 -5.77 26.83
N PRO A 206 11.17 -5.00 26.92
CA PRO A 206 11.67 -4.50 28.21
C PRO A 206 10.69 -3.51 28.87
N ASN A 207 9.82 -2.88 28.09
CA ASN A 207 8.72 -2.03 28.55
C ASN A 207 7.46 -2.34 27.71
N PRO A 208 6.28 -2.58 28.30
CA PRO A 208 5.04 -2.79 27.56
C PRO A 208 4.68 -1.69 26.54
N SER A 209 5.11 -0.44 26.74
CA SER A 209 4.84 0.64 25.77
C SER A 209 5.46 0.40 24.40
N LEU A 210 6.57 -0.35 24.33
CA LEU A 210 7.25 -0.71 23.08
C LEU A 210 6.44 -1.71 22.24
N GLY A 211 5.59 -2.51 22.89
CA GLY A 211 4.71 -3.46 22.22
C GLY A 211 3.36 -2.87 21.78
N ASP A 212 3.09 -1.59 22.08
CA ASP A 212 1.86 -0.92 21.67
C ASP A 212 1.89 -0.64 20.16
N THR A 213 1.10 -1.41 19.39
CA THR A 213 1.03 -1.29 17.93
C THR A 213 0.52 0.07 17.46
N SER A 214 -0.15 0.85 18.33
CA SER A 214 -0.54 2.23 18.01
C SER A 214 0.63 3.23 18.07
N LYS A 215 1.77 2.81 18.63
CA LYS A 215 2.97 3.63 18.86
C LYS A 215 4.20 3.14 18.07
N MET A 216 3.96 2.49 16.92
CA MET A 216 5.01 1.92 16.06
C MET A 216 5.94 2.96 15.39
N GLN A 217 5.72 4.25 15.65
CA GLN A 217 6.55 5.38 15.23
C GLN A 217 6.98 6.26 16.43
N SER A 218 6.79 5.79 17.67
CA SER A 218 7.22 6.54 18.85
C SER A 218 8.73 6.59 18.98
N GLU A 219 9.27 7.72 19.46
CA GLU A 219 10.72 7.87 19.68
C GLU A 219 11.29 6.80 20.61
N GLU A 220 10.54 6.35 21.62
CA GLU A 220 10.94 5.27 22.53
C GLU A 220 11.21 3.97 21.76
N LEU A 221 10.31 3.59 20.85
CA LEU A 221 10.49 2.41 20.02
C LEU A 221 11.64 2.58 19.02
N LEU A 222 11.74 3.76 18.40
CA LEU A 222 12.80 4.04 17.43
C LEU A 222 14.19 4.01 18.10
N ASP A 223 14.32 4.55 19.32
CA ASP A 223 15.54 4.47 20.13
C ASP A 223 15.87 3.04 20.55
N PHE A 224 14.86 2.24 20.89
CA PHE A 224 15.03 0.82 21.18
C PHE A 224 15.57 0.06 19.96
N LEU A 225 14.95 0.24 18.80
CA LEU A 225 15.35 -0.43 17.56
C LEU A 225 16.72 0.03 17.05
N ALA A 226 17.10 1.29 17.30
CA ALA A 226 18.40 1.85 16.89
C ALA A 226 19.60 1.12 17.52
N GLN A 227 19.39 0.39 18.62
CA GLN A 227 20.43 -0.37 19.33
C GLN A 227 20.93 -1.59 18.55
N TYR A 228 20.10 -2.14 17.66
CA TYR A 228 20.45 -3.31 16.85
C TYR A 228 21.34 -2.91 15.67
N LYS A 229 22.16 -3.84 15.20
CA LYS A 229 22.92 -3.62 13.95
C LYS A 229 22.02 -3.78 12.74
N PHE A 230 21.21 -4.84 12.75
CA PHE A 230 20.34 -5.22 11.64
C PHE A 230 18.87 -5.30 12.07
N HIS A 231 17.98 -5.07 11.12
CA HIS A 231 16.54 -5.19 11.31
C HIS A 231 15.97 -6.00 10.16
N ILE A 232 15.23 -7.07 10.47
CA ILE A 232 14.44 -7.79 9.48
C ILE A 232 13.27 -6.91 8.99
N ALA A 233 13.35 -6.52 7.74
CA ALA A 233 12.41 -5.61 7.07
C ALA A 233 11.52 -6.35 6.06
N PHE A 234 11.03 -7.55 6.39
CA PHE A 234 10.28 -8.38 5.44
C PHE A 234 8.83 -7.92 5.33
N GLU A 235 8.35 -7.72 4.10
CA GLU A 235 6.96 -7.34 3.83
C GLU A 235 6.00 -8.53 4.00
N ASN A 236 4.71 -8.26 4.17
CA ASN A 236 3.68 -9.31 4.27
C ASN A 236 3.30 -9.91 2.90
N ALA A 237 3.60 -9.22 1.80
CA ALA A 237 3.42 -9.71 0.44
C ALA A 237 4.58 -9.26 -0.45
N ILE A 238 4.85 -10.02 -1.51
CA ILE A 238 5.89 -9.74 -2.50
C ILE A 238 5.24 -9.08 -3.71
N CYS A 239 5.54 -7.81 -3.94
CA CYS A 239 5.06 -7.10 -5.13
C CYS A 239 5.98 -5.93 -5.47
N ASN A 240 6.24 -5.72 -6.76
CA ASN A 240 7.01 -4.58 -7.22
C ASN A 240 6.43 -3.27 -6.67
N ASP A 241 7.30 -2.40 -6.14
CA ASP A 241 6.98 -1.12 -5.51
C ASP A 241 6.15 -1.17 -4.21
N TYR A 242 5.76 -2.34 -3.72
CA TYR A 242 5.16 -2.47 -2.39
C TYR A 242 6.25 -2.39 -1.31
N ILE A 243 6.46 -1.17 -0.79
CA ILE A 243 7.50 -0.84 0.19
C ILE A 243 6.84 -0.11 1.34
N THR A 244 6.99 -0.63 2.56
CA THR A 244 6.33 -0.08 3.74
C THR A 244 7.31 0.59 4.70
N GLU A 245 6.80 1.01 5.86
CA GLU A 245 7.62 1.49 6.95
C GLU A 245 8.62 0.43 7.44
N LYS A 246 8.41 -0.86 7.13
CA LYS A 246 9.37 -1.93 7.45
C LYS A 246 10.72 -1.69 6.77
N PHE A 247 10.71 -1.18 5.54
CA PHE A 247 11.92 -0.79 4.80
C PHE A 247 12.52 0.51 5.34
N THR A 248 11.71 1.55 5.54
CA THR A 248 12.22 2.89 5.84
C THR A 248 12.57 3.11 7.31
N ARG A 249 11.93 2.41 8.25
CA ARG A 249 12.22 2.49 9.69
C ARG A 249 13.67 2.14 10.04
N PRO A 250 14.25 0.99 9.63
CA PRO A 250 15.66 0.69 9.92
C PRO A 250 16.61 1.72 9.30
N LEU A 251 16.33 2.17 8.07
CA LEU A 251 17.10 3.25 7.44
C LEU A 251 17.03 4.52 8.29
N HIS A 252 15.86 4.90 8.79
CA HIS A 252 15.70 6.04 9.66
C HIS A 252 16.49 5.91 10.97
N VAL A 253 16.40 4.78 11.67
CA VAL A 253 17.07 4.59 12.97
C VAL A 253 18.57 4.31 12.87
N GLY A 254 19.11 4.15 11.65
CA GLY A 254 20.52 3.83 11.46
C GLY A 254 20.86 2.38 11.81
N SER A 255 19.92 1.48 11.51
CA SER A 255 20.15 0.04 11.42
C SER A 255 20.17 -0.38 9.96
N VAL A 256 20.77 -1.53 9.65
CA VAL A 256 20.82 -2.04 8.29
C VAL A 256 19.59 -2.92 8.04
N PRO A 257 18.69 -2.57 7.10
CA PRO A 257 17.58 -3.44 6.72
C PRO A 257 18.10 -4.72 6.04
N ILE A 258 17.58 -5.86 6.52
CA ILE A 258 17.60 -7.14 5.81
C ILE A 258 16.22 -7.29 5.19
N TYR A 259 16.12 -7.13 3.87
CA TYR A 259 14.85 -6.89 3.18
C TYR A 259 14.44 -8.05 2.27
N LYS A 260 13.15 -8.39 2.30
CA LYS A 260 12.45 -9.26 1.35
C LYS A 260 11.03 -8.72 1.18
N GLY A 261 10.62 -8.43 -0.05
CA GLY A 261 9.41 -7.65 -0.29
C GLY A 261 9.32 -7.27 -1.76
N SER A 262 9.33 -5.97 -2.05
CA SER A 262 9.43 -5.48 -3.42
C SER A 262 10.75 -5.85 -4.10
N PRO A 263 10.73 -6.56 -5.25
CA PRO A 263 11.94 -6.78 -6.06
C PRO A 263 12.62 -5.49 -6.53
N THR A 264 11.85 -4.39 -6.64
CA THR A 264 12.35 -3.07 -7.04
C THR A 264 12.76 -2.18 -5.86
N ALA A 265 12.85 -2.70 -4.63
CA ALA A 265 13.15 -1.89 -3.44
C ALA A 265 14.49 -1.14 -3.52
N ARG A 266 15.48 -1.69 -4.23
CA ARG A 266 16.78 -1.02 -4.45
C ARG A 266 16.65 0.32 -5.18
N ASP A 267 15.62 0.51 -6.01
CA ASP A 267 15.35 1.78 -6.70
C ASP A 267 14.98 2.91 -5.74
N TRP A 268 14.58 2.55 -4.51
CA TRP A 268 14.07 3.47 -3.49
C TRP A 268 14.98 3.54 -2.26
N ALA A 269 16.10 2.81 -2.25
CA ALA A 269 17.11 2.91 -1.20
C ALA A 269 17.85 4.26 -1.28
N PRO A 270 18.32 4.83 -0.15
CA PRO A 270 19.03 6.12 -0.18
C PRO A 270 20.33 6.07 -0.98
N ASP A 271 21.01 4.94 -0.96
CA ASP A 271 22.16 4.61 -1.81
C ASP A 271 22.14 3.10 -2.17
N HIS A 272 23.03 2.67 -3.08
CA HIS A 272 23.09 1.27 -3.53
C HIS A 272 23.54 0.27 -2.45
N GLY A 273 24.23 0.74 -1.41
CA GLY A 273 24.86 -0.08 -0.38
C GLY A 273 24.08 -0.15 0.92
N SER A 274 22.98 0.59 1.07
CA SER A 274 22.27 0.77 2.35
C SER A 274 21.35 -0.37 2.77
N VAL A 275 21.12 -1.37 1.90
CA VAL A 275 20.17 -2.46 2.11
C VAL A 275 20.78 -3.81 1.76
N ILE A 276 20.54 -4.81 2.61
CA ILE A 276 20.84 -6.22 2.33
C ILE A 276 19.55 -6.86 1.79
N MET A 277 19.53 -7.29 0.53
CA MET A 277 18.39 -8.03 -0.02
C MET A 277 18.56 -9.51 0.31
N ALA A 278 17.58 -10.11 0.97
CA ALA A 278 17.64 -11.53 1.32
C ALA A 278 17.65 -12.43 0.07
N ASP A 279 17.05 -11.96 -1.02
CA ASP A 279 16.98 -12.69 -2.31
C ASP A 279 18.32 -12.71 -3.07
N ASP A 280 19.34 -11.98 -2.62
CA ASP A 280 20.70 -12.08 -3.17
C ASP A 280 21.48 -13.29 -2.63
N PHE A 281 20.90 -14.01 -1.66
CA PHE A 281 21.51 -15.15 -0.98
C PHE A 281 20.79 -16.43 -1.35
N GLU A 282 21.55 -17.50 -1.58
CA GLU A 282 21.00 -18.80 -1.97
C GLU A 282 20.16 -19.44 -0.85
N SER A 283 20.46 -19.13 0.41
CA SER A 283 19.75 -19.67 1.57
C SER A 283 19.88 -18.79 2.83
N PRO A 284 19.00 -18.98 3.84
CA PRO A 284 19.13 -18.33 5.14
C PRO A 284 20.48 -18.55 5.82
N GLU A 285 21.11 -19.72 5.61
CA GLU A 285 22.46 -20.04 6.10
C GLU A 285 23.50 -19.10 5.49
N SER A 286 23.51 -18.95 4.16
CA SER A 286 24.47 -18.07 3.47
C SER A 286 24.27 -16.58 3.84
N LEU A 287 23.01 -16.17 4.07
CA LEU A 287 22.70 -14.85 4.61
C LEU A 287 23.24 -14.71 6.04
N ALA A 288 23.04 -15.70 6.91
CA ALA A 288 23.56 -15.69 8.28
C ALA A 288 25.09 -15.60 8.33
N GLU A 289 25.81 -16.32 7.45
CA GLU A 289 27.26 -16.23 7.33
C GLU A 289 27.71 -14.81 6.99
N TYR A 290 27.04 -14.16 6.03
CA TYR A 290 27.33 -12.79 5.66
C TYR A 290 27.05 -11.79 6.79
N LEU A 291 25.93 -11.96 7.49
CA LEU A 291 25.55 -11.12 8.63
C LEU A 291 26.52 -11.31 9.80
N ASN A 292 27.02 -12.52 10.05
CA ASN A 292 28.06 -12.79 11.04
C ASN A 292 29.37 -12.09 10.69
N TYR A 293 29.77 -12.10 9.41
CA TYR A 293 30.94 -11.34 8.94
C TYR A 293 30.78 -9.83 9.24
N LEU A 294 29.61 -9.26 8.92
CA LEU A 294 29.34 -7.84 9.19
C LEU A 294 29.25 -7.54 10.70
N ASP A 295 28.67 -8.42 11.53
CA ASP A 295 28.63 -8.24 12.98
C ASP A 295 30.04 -8.23 13.60
N GLN A 296 31.00 -8.92 13.00
CA GLN A 296 32.39 -9.00 13.47
C GLN A 296 33.31 -7.95 12.82
N ASN A 297 32.83 -7.19 11.83
CA ASN A 297 33.62 -6.24 11.06
C ASN A 297 32.93 -4.87 11.00
N ASP A 298 33.29 -4.00 11.95
CA ASP A 298 32.71 -2.67 12.09
C ASP A 298 32.88 -1.81 10.83
N ASP A 299 34.04 -1.86 10.17
CA ASP A 299 34.29 -1.10 8.93
C ASP A 299 33.39 -1.56 7.79
N ALA A 300 33.17 -2.87 7.65
CA ALA A 300 32.26 -3.41 6.64
C ALA A 300 30.79 -3.05 6.95
N TYR A 301 30.39 -3.14 8.22
CA TYR A 301 29.06 -2.73 8.67
C TYR A 301 28.80 -1.25 8.42
N LEU A 302 29.74 -0.36 8.78
CA LEU A 302 29.56 1.08 8.69
C LEU A 302 29.42 1.58 7.24
N LYS A 303 29.88 0.82 6.24
CA LYS A 303 29.65 1.13 4.82
C LYS A 303 28.16 1.14 4.46
N TYR A 304 27.33 0.32 5.11
CA TYR A 304 25.88 0.34 4.89
C TYR A 304 25.20 1.61 5.42
N LEU A 305 25.89 2.37 6.29
CA LEU A 305 25.36 3.59 6.90
C LEU A 305 26.00 4.85 6.31
N SER A 306 26.66 4.77 5.14
CA SER A 306 27.32 5.92 4.48
C SER A 306 26.38 7.10 4.27
N TYR A 307 25.14 6.86 3.82
CA TYR A 307 24.13 7.89 3.62
C TYR A 307 23.77 8.69 4.88
N LYS A 308 24.11 8.20 6.08
CA LYS A 308 23.92 8.95 7.34
C LYS A 308 24.94 10.06 7.55
N ASN A 309 26.09 9.97 6.88
CA ASN A 309 27.18 10.93 7.02
C ASN A 309 27.12 12.05 5.97
N THR A 310 26.18 11.96 5.04
CA THR A 310 25.96 12.96 4.00
C THR A 310 24.75 13.83 4.35
N LYS A 311 24.75 15.08 3.87
CA LYS A 311 23.55 15.92 3.88
C LYS A 311 22.58 15.59 2.73
N TYR A 312 22.95 14.68 1.85
CA TYR A 312 22.25 14.42 0.59
C TYR A 312 22.12 12.93 0.35
N VAL A 313 20.95 12.54 -0.16
CA VAL A 313 20.66 11.18 -0.63
C VAL A 313 21.18 11.04 -2.05
N GLU A 314 22.02 10.04 -2.30
CA GLU A 314 22.67 9.84 -3.61
C GLU A 314 21.66 9.44 -4.69
N ASN A 315 20.65 8.66 -4.31
CA ASN A 315 19.58 8.21 -5.20
C ASN A 315 18.74 9.39 -5.74
N GLN A 316 19.09 9.82 -6.96
CA GLN A 316 18.39 10.91 -7.66
C GLN A 316 16.96 10.56 -8.05
N HIS A 317 16.65 9.27 -8.27
CA HIS A 317 15.30 8.83 -8.56
C HIS A 317 14.40 9.08 -7.35
N LEU A 318 14.79 8.59 -6.17
CA LEU A 318 14.08 8.83 -4.92
C LEU A 318 13.94 10.33 -4.63
N ALA A 319 15.04 11.10 -4.74
CA ALA A 319 15.03 12.53 -4.48
C ALA A 319 14.07 13.29 -5.41
N LYS A 320 14.12 12.99 -6.72
CA LYS A 320 13.22 13.59 -7.69
C LYS A 320 11.77 13.22 -7.41
N THR A 321 11.48 11.94 -7.17
CA THR A 321 10.12 11.48 -6.88
C THR A 321 9.54 12.19 -5.67
N LEU A 322 10.27 12.24 -4.55
CA LEU A 322 9.84 12.94 -3.33
C LEU A 322 9.66 14.45 -3.52
N SER A 323 10.50 15.10 -4.34
CA SER A 323 10.35 16.53 -4.62
C SER A 323 9.16 16.87 -5.54
N SER A 324 8.72 15.89 -6.35
CA SER A 324 7.70 16.07 -7.38
C SER A 324 6.31 15.59 -6.98
N ARG A 325 6.19 14.82 -5.88
CA ARG A 325 4.89 14.30 -5.43
C ARG A 325 3.97 15.46 -5.03
N LYS A 326 2.68 15.31 -5.32
CA LYS A 326 1.64 16.33 -5.11
C LYS A 326 0.95 16.23 -3.75
N TRP A 327 1.48 15.41 -2.85
CA TRP A 327 0.91 15.09 -1.55
C TRP A 327 2.01 15.01 -0.50
N SER A 328 1.63 15.14 0.76
CA SER A 328 2.50 15.06 1.92
C SER A 328 1.83 14.22 3.02
N LEU A 329 2.62 13.62 3.90
CA LEU A 329 2.06 12.77 4.97
C LEU A 329 1.41 13.58 6.09
N ASP A 330 1.93 14.77 6.35
CA ASP A 330 1.44 15.69 7.38
C ASP A 330 0.52 16.78 6.79
N GLY A 331 0.11 16.65 5.53
CA GLY A 331 -0.73 17.62 4.85
C GLY A 331 -2.16 17.63 5.39
N GLU A 332 -2.69 18.80 5.72
CA GLU A 332 -4.11 18.96 6.04
C GLU A 332 -4.96 18.97 4.76
N ASP A 333 -6.21 18.50 4.84
CA ASP A 333 -7.21 18.58 3.78
C ASP A 333 -6.74 18.06 2.39
N SER A 334 -6.51 18.96 1.42
CA SER A 334 -6.12 18.61 0.03
C SER A 334 -4.68 18.12 -0.09
N ASP A 335 -3.88 18.26 0.95
CA ASP A 335 -2.44 18.03 0.89
C ASP A 335 -2.04 16.63 1.37
N ASN A 336 -2.94 15.88 2.01
CA ASN A 336 -2.75 14.43 2.22
C ASN A 336 -3.04 13.65 0.93
N PHE A 337 -2.58 12.40 0.85
CA PHE A 337 -2.68 11.62 -0.37
C PHE A 337 -4.13 11.31 -0.80
N VAL A 338 -5.07 11.20 0.14
CA VAL A 338 -6.49 10.94 -0.15
C VAL A 338 -7.13 12.16 -0.81
N GLY A 339 -6.98 13.34 -0.19
CA GLY A 339 -7.49 14.60 -0.72
C GLY A 339 -6.80 15.00 -2.03
N ALA A 340 -5.48 14.78 -2.13
CA ALA A 340 -4.74 15.07 -3.35
C ALA A 340 -5.16 14.15 -4.52
N TYR A 341 -5.46 12.89 -4.25
CA TYR A 341 -6.00 11.98 -5.27
C TYR A 341 -7.45 12.32 -5.65
N GLU A 342 -8.29 12.71 -4.69
CA GLU A 342 -9.63 13.23 -4.98
C GLU A 342 -9.56 14.45 -5.90
N CYS A 343 -8.61 15.36 -5.65
CA CYS A 343 -8.35 16.49 -6.52
C CYS A 343 -7.81 16.11 -7.90
N TYR A 344 -6.92 15.12 -8.00
CA TYR A 344 -6.49 14.57 -9.28
C TYR A 344 -7.69 14.06 -10.09
N VAL A 345 -8.59 13.30 -9.47
CA VAL A 345 -9.81 12.81 -10.13
C VAL A 345 -10.70 13.97 -10.56
N CYS A 346 -10.90 14.97 -9.69
CA CYS A 346 -11.68 16.16 -10.03
C CYS A 346 -11.09 16.89 -11.26
N GLU A 347 -9.77 17.09 -11.32
CA GLU A 347 -9.08 17.70 -12.45
C GLU A 347 -9.29 16.90 -13.76
N GLU A 348 -9.18 15.57 -13.70
CA GLU A 348 -9.42 14.72 -14.87
C GLU A 348 -10.88 14.77 -15.33
N MET A 349 -11.85 14.80 -14.42
CA MET A 349 -13.26 14.98 -14.75
C MET A 349 -13.51 16.29 -15.52
N HIS A 350 -12.94 17.41 -15.05
CA HIS A 350 -13.06 18.71 -15.75
C HIS A 350 -12.43 18.67 -17.15
N LYS A 351 -11.27 18.02 -17.31
CA LYS A 351 -10.63 17.82 -18.63
C LYS A 351 -11.53 16.99 -19.56
N MET A 352 -12.14 15.94 -19.04
CA MET A 352 -13.05 15.07 -19.79
C MET A 352 -14.33 15.81 -20.20
N GLU A 353 -14.96 16.56 -19.30
CA GLU A 353 -16.13 17.39 -19.63
C GLU A 353 -15.81 18.43 -20.69
N SER A 354 -14.65 19.09 -20.61
CA SER A 354 -14.23 20.08 -21.60
C SER A 354 -14.11 19.45 -22.99
N LYS A 355 -13.55 18.23 -23.09
CA LYS A 355 -13.48 17.46 -24.34
C LYS A 355 -14.87 17.07 -24.86
N ILE A 356 -15.77 16.58 -23.99
CA ILE A 356 -17.16 16.26 -24.36
C ILE A 356 -17.87 17.50 -24.92
N LYS A 357 -17.73 18.66 -24.26
CA LYS A 357 -18.32 19.93 -24.70
C LYS A 357 -17.78 20.39 -26.06
N GLN A 358 -16.57 19.99 -26.42
CA GLN A 358 -15.97 20.22 -27.74
C GLN A 358 -16.40 19.17 -28.79
N GLY A 359 -17.33 18.27 -28.46
CA GLY A 359 -17.81 17.22 -29.36
C GLY A 359 -16.88 16.01 -29.47
N VAL A 360 -15.85 15.91 -28.62
CA VAL A 360 -14.95 14.75 -28.61
C VAL A 360 -15.65 13.57 -27.94
N LYS A 361 -15.83 12.49 -28.68
CA LYS A 361 -16.29 11.21 -28.11
C LYS A 361 -15.19 10.64 -27.24
N LEU A 362 -15.43 10.53 -25.93
CA LEU A 362 -14.48 9.89 -25.03
C LEU A 362 -14.50 8.38 -25.25
N THR A 363 -13.32 7.79 -25.40
CA THR A 363 -13.13 6.34 -25.31
C THR A 363 -13.07 5.94 -23.84
N PRO A 364 -13.70 4.83 -23.42
CA PRO A 364 -13.52 4.29 -22.08
C PRO A 364 -12.02 4.05 -21.83
N ARG A 365 -11.44 4.85 -20.93
CA ARG A 365 -10.08 4.62 -20.45
C ARG A 365 -10.12 3.49 -19.43
N THR A 366 -9.23 2.52 -19.55
CA THR A 366 -9.03 1.50 -18.53
C THR A 366 -7.60 1.60 -18.01
N ILE A 367 -7.37 1.37 -16.72
CA ILE A 367 -6.00 1.29 -16.21
C ILE A 367 -5.35 -0.05 -16.64
N PRO A 368 -4.04 -0.06 -16.94
CA PRO A 368 -3.32 -1.27 -17.30
C PRO A 368 -2.96 -2.11 -16.08
N LEU A 369 -2.56 -3.36 -16.30
CA LEU A 369 -2.22 -4.31 -15.25
C LEU A 369 -1.03 -3.82 -14.40
N GLU A 370 -0.07 -3.11 -15.00
CA GLU A 370 1.13 -2.60 -14.32
C GLU A 370 0.85 -1.64 -13.15
N HIS A 371 -0.43 -1.24 -12.95
CA HIS A 371 -0.85 -0.42 -11.82
C HIS A 371 -1.10 -1.22 -10.53
N MET A 372 -1.20 -2.56 -10.58
CA MET A 372 -1.29 -3.49 -9.42
C MET A 372 -0.88 -4.94 -9.78
N ASP A 373 0.15 -5.15 -10.60
CA ASP A 373 0.55 -6.46 -11.16
C ASP A 373 1.27 -7.40 -10.17
N CYS A 374 0.69 -7.64 -8.99
CA CYS A 374 1.31 -8.49 -7.97
C CYS A 374 1.21 -9.99 -8.30
N PRO A 375 2.33 -10.74 -8.17
CA PRO A 375 2.34 -12.18 -8.41
C PRO A 375 1.52 -12.94 -7.36
N PRO A 376 1.14 -14.20 -7.65
CA PRO A 376 0.55 -15.07 -6.64
C PRO A 376 1.51 -15.28 -5.46
N PRO A 377 0.99 -15.56 -4.25
CA PRO A 377 1.81 -15.95 -3.10
C PRO A 377 2.70 -17.15 -3.46
N GLN A 378 3.94 -17.14 -2.96
CA GLN A 378 4.93 -18.19 -3.20
C GLN A 378 5.66 -18.52 -1.89
N PRO A 379 6.14 -19.75 -1.71
CA PRO A 379 6.96 -20.11 -0.57
C PRO A 379 8.22 -19.25 -0.50
N SER A 380 8.62 -18.86 0.70
CA SER A 380 9.85 -18.09 0.91
C SER A 380 11.13 -18.92 0.75
N LEU A 381 11.01 -20.25 0.84
CA LEU A 381 12.07 -21.26 0.69
C LEU A 381 11.53 -22.51 -0.01
N GLY A 382 12.29 -23.09 -0.95
CA GLY A 382 11.90 -24.33 -1.62
C GLY A 382 10.65 -24.20 -2.48
N ASP A 383 10.00 -25.33 -2.78
CA ASP A 383 8.80 -25.39 -3.61
C ASP A 383 7.52 -25.47 -2.75
N ILE A 384 6.36 -25.16 -3.35
CA ILE A 384 5.06 -25.27 -2.67
C ILE A 384 4.75 -26.73 -2.31
N SER A 385 5.31 -27.70 -3.06
CA SER A 385 5.21 -29.13 -2.74
C SER A 385 5.87 -29.50 -1.41
N ASP A 386 6.85 -28.72 -0.96
CA ASP A 386 7.57 -28.94 0.30
C ASP A 386 6.82 -28.32 1.50
N VAL A 387 5.79 -27.51 1.25
CA VAL A 387 5.01 -26.83 2.27
C VAL A 387 3.89 -27.75 2.76
N PRO A 388 3.79 -28.04 4.07
CA PRO A 388 2.76 -28.92 4.62
C PRO A 388 1.35 -28.51 4.16
N PRO A 389 0.46 -29.46 3.79
CA PRO A 389 -0.87 -29.13 3.26
C PRO A 389 -1.76 -28.29 4.19
N ASN A 390 -1.49 -28.32 5.51
CA ASN A 390 -2.22 -27.55 6.52
C ASN A 390 -1.60 -26.15 6.79
N HIS A 391 -0.54 -25.77 6.07
CA HIS A 391 0.11 -24.48 6.23
C HIS A 391 -0.74 -23.36 5.61
N HIS A 392 -0.79 -22.19 6.27
CA HIS A 392 -1.62 -21.05 5.85
C HIS A 392 -1.30 -20.51 4.44
N LEU A 393 -0.08 -20.74 3.95
CA LEU A 393 0.31 -20.35 2.58
C LEU A 393 -0.63 -20.95 1.51
N HIS A 394 -1.09 -22.20 1.68
CA HIS A 394 -2.03 -22.82 0.74
C HIS A 394 -3.36 -22.05 0.67
N ASN A 395 -3.82 -21.50 1.80
CA ASN A 395 -5.02 -20.65 1.81
C ASN A 395 -4.79 -19.35 1.03
N TRP A 396 -3.64 -18.70 1.19
CA TRP A 396 -3.33 -17.49 0.43
C TRP A 396 -3.24 -17.74 -1.08
N VAL A 397 -2.64 -18.86 -1.49
CA VAL A 397 -2.62 -19.27 -2.90
C VAL A 397 -4.04 -19.50 -3.42
N SER A 398 -4.87 -20.23 -2.66
CA SER A 398 -6.28 -20.44 -3.00
C SER A 398 -7.04 -19.12 -3.10
N ASP A 399 -6.87 -18.21 -2.14
CA ASP A 399 -7.51 -16.90 -2.12
C ASP A 399 -7.15 -16.07 -3.35
N TYR A 400 -5.88 -16.09 -3.78
CA TYR A 400 -5.44 -15.41 -4.99
C TYR A 400 -6.21 -15.89 -6.23
N TRP A 401 -6.31 -17.21 -6.43
CA TRP A 401 -6.99 -17.79 -7.59
C TRP A 401 -8.52 -17.65 -7.53
N GLN A 402 -9.13 -17.73 -6.35
CA GLN A 402 -10.55 -17.40 -6.17
C GLN A 402 -10.84 -15.94 -6.53
N ASN A 403 -9.93 -15.02 -6.19
CA ASN A 403 -10.05 -13.62 -6.55
C ASN A 403 -9.86 -13.38 -8.06
N LEU A 404 -9.07 -14.20 -8.76
CA LEU A 404 -9.02 -14.21 -10.23
C LEU A 404 -10.38 -14.63 -10.81
N ASP A 405 -10.99 -15.71 -10.32
CA ASP A 405 -12.31 -16.15 -10.76
C ASP A 405 -13.37 -15.06 -10.56
N GLN A 406 -13.34 -14.38 -9.41
CA GLN A 406 -14.20 -13.21 -9.15
C GLN A 406 -13.92 -12.05 -10.11
N ALA A 407 -12.65 -11.74 -10.41
CA ALA A 407 -12.29 -10.66 -11.32
C ALA A 407 -12.84 -10.90 -12.74
N VAL A 408 -12.71 -12.13 -13.24
CA VAL A 408 -13.21 -12.50 -14.57
C VAL A 408 -14.74 -12.51 -14.60
N ALA A 409 -15.39 -13.12 -13.61
CA ALA A 409 -16.86 -13.12 -13.50
C ALA A 409 -17.42 -11.68 -13.40
N LEU A 410 -16.78 -10.81 -12.63
CA LEU A 410 -17.17 -9.40 -12.52
C LEU A 410 -17.05 -8.66 -13.86
N ARG A 411 -16.01 -8.97 -14.65
CA ARG A 411 -15.86 -8.40 -16.00
C ARG A 411 -16.93 -8.89 -16.97
N GLU A 412 -17.30 -10.17 -16.91
CA GLU A 412 -18.40 -10.75 -17.68
C GLU A 412 -19.73 -10.09 -17.32
N MET A 413 -20.05 -9.97 -16.02
CA MET A 413 -21.24 -9.26 -15.53
C MET A 413 -21.36 -7.84 -16.10
N MET A 414 -20.26 -7.09 -16.11
CA MET A 414 -20.24 -5.72 -16.64
C MET A 414 -20.46 -5.69 -18.16
N THR A 415 -19.95 -6.69 -18.87
CA THR A 415 -20.06 -6.79 -20.33
C THR A 415 -21.47 -7.24 -20.76
N GLU A 416 -22.10 -8.13 -19.98
CA GLU A 416 -23.47 -8.61 -20.20
C GLU A 416 -24.54 -7.64 -19.67
N GLY A 417 -24.13 -6.54 -19.03
CA GLY A 417 -25.06 -5.49 -18.55
C GLY A 417 -25.84 -5.91 -17.31
N ALA A 418 -25.23 -6.71 -16.42
CA ALA A 418 -25.83 -7.11 -15.16
C ALA A 418 -26.29 -5.89 -14.34
N THR A 419 -27.48 -5.98 -13.74
CA THR A 419 -28.07 -4.93 -12.91
C THR A 419 -27.99 -5.23 -11.42
N ASP A 420 -27.69 -6.48 -11.06
CA ASP A 420 -27.67 -6.99 -9.69
C ASP A 420 -26.28 -7.57 -9.38
N PRO A 421 -25.53 -6.99 -8.43
CA PRO A 421 -24.20 -7.48 -8.08
C PRO A 421 -24.22 -8.84 -7.37
N GLU A 422 -25.34 -9.28 -6.79
CA GLU A 422 -25.46 -10.62 -6.19
C GLU A 422 -25.39 -11.74 -7.24
N SER A 423 -25.64 -11.41 -8.51
CA SER A 423 -25.52 -12.37 -9.61
C SER A 423 -24.09 -12.89 -9.84
N LEU A 424 -23.06 -12.28 -9.23
CA LEU A 424 -21.66 -12.70 -9.32
C LEU A 424 -21.47 -14.22 -9.14
N TRP A 425 -22.13 -14.80 -8.14
CA TRP A 425 -22.00 -16.22 -7.83
C TRP A 425 -22.49 -17.12 -8.96
N THR A 426 -23.56 -16.70 -9.66
CA THR A 426 -24.07 -17.40 -10.85
C THR A 426 -23.07 -17.37 -12.00
N TYR A 427 -22.35 -16.26 -12.19
CA TYR A 427 -21.29 -16.17 -13.21
C TYR A 427 -20.11 -17.05 -12.86
N ILE A 428 -19.68 -17.04 -11.59
CA ILE A 428 -18.61 -17.91 -11.10
C ILE A 428 -18.99 -19.39 -11.27
N GLU A 429 -20.20 -19.79 -10.87
CA GLU A 429 -20.68 -21.16 -11.04
C GLU A 429 -20.74 -21.58 -12.51
N ARG A 430 -21.23 -20.69 -13.40
CA ARG A 430 -21.26 -20.93 -14.85
C ARG A 430 -19.85 -21.20 -15.39
N ARG A 431 -18.84 -20.49 -14.90
CA ARG A 431 -17.43 -20.69 -15.30
C ARG A 431 -16.89 -22.03 -14.85
N TYR A 432 -17.16 -22.44 -13.61
CA TYR A 432 -16.78 -23.77 -13.11
C TYR A 432 -17.45 -24.89 -13.92
N GLN A 433 -18.74 -24.79 -14.18
CA GLN A 433 -19.45 -25.78 -15.01
C GLN A 433 -18.90 -25.88 -16.44
N ALA A 434 -18.24 -24.82 -16.93
CA ALA A 434 -17.60 -24.76 -18.24
C ALA A 434 -16.13 -25.20 -18.23
N GLY A 435 -15.56 -25.60 -17.09
CA GLY A 435 -14.14 -25.97 -16.97
C GLY A 435 -13.19 -24.76 -17.07
N LEU A 436 -13.66 -23.56 -16.73
CA LEU A 436 -12.93 -22.29 -16.85
C LEU A 436 -12.52 -21.70 -15.49
N GLY A 437 -12.74 -22.44 -14.40
CA GLY A 437 -12.37 -21.99 -13.05
C GLY A 437 -10.86 -22.05 -12.83
N ALA A 438 -10.25 -20.97 -12.35
CA ALA A 438 -8.82 -20.94 -12.03
C ALA A 438 -8.46 -21.94 -10.93
N MET A 439 -9.36 -22.21 -9.97
CA MET A 439 -9.19 -23.27 -8.97
C MET A 439 -9.20 -24.69 -9.55
N GLU A 440 -9.80 -24.93 -10.72
CA GLU A 440 -9.73 -26.25 -11.37
C GLU A 440 -8.37 -26.50 -12.02
N HIS A 441 -7.51 -25.48 -12.09
CA HIS A 441 -6.16 -25.55 -12.68
C HIS A 441 -5.03 -25.55 -11.64
N THR A 442 -5.33 -25.59 -10.35
CA THR A 442 -4.32 -25.71 -9.28
C THR A 442 -3.97 -27.16 -8.90
N GLU A 443 -4.47 -28.16 -9.64
CA GLU A 443 -3.82 -29.47 -9.73
C GLU A 443 -2.72 -29.42 -10.82
N LEU A 444 -1.61 -28.72 -10.55
CA LEU A 444 -0.34 -28.88 -11.27
C LEU A 444 0.84 -28.62 -10.34
#